data_AF-A0A943LEL1-F1
#
_entry.id   AF-A0A943LEL1-F1
#
_cell.length_a   1.000
_cell.length_b   1.000
_cell.length_c   1.000
_cell.angle_alpha   90.00
_cell.angle_beta   90.00
_cell.angle_gamma   90.00
#
_symmetry.space_group_name_H-M   'P 1'
#
loop_
_entity.id
_entity.type
_entity.pdbx_description
1 polymer ?
#
loop_
_entity_poly.entity_id
_entity_poly.type
_entity_poly.pdbx_seq_one_letter_code
_entity_poly.pdbx_strand_id
1 'polypeptide(L)'
;MINTMYFLALFLIFLRVTAFFAITNVFFPNGTPKTFKAMFSLIFSFALLSGVDYGSINEITSNYYLIIYIFYEIVNGLILGLISNIAFEVVLMAGSLLDVHIGLSMVNTVDPNSKANTTITGNLLHYVALIIFFIVDGHHMLIKSLMESIIILPMGNGLLHAETMSTLIEIIANYFVIGLKI
;
A
#
# COMPACT_ATOMS: atom_id res chain seq x y z
N MET A 1 -3.93 34.29 8.76
CA MET A 1 -4.39 33.36 9.83
C MET A 1 -4.35 31.96 9.22
N ILE A 2 -3.56 31.02 9.75
CA ILE A 2 -3.66 29.61 9.34
C ILE A 2 -5.09 29.18 9.65
N ASN A 3 -5.86 28.81 8.62
CA ASN A 3 -7.21 28.30 8.80
C ASN A 3 -7.09 26.89 9.36
N THR A 4 -7.74 26.61 10.49
CA THR A 4 -7.76 25.30 11.16
C THR A 4 -8.17 24.16 10.23
N MET A 5 -8.99 24.49 9.22
CA MET A 5 -9.43 23.61 8.14
C MET A 5 -8.26 23.04 7.31
N TYR A 6 -7.27 23.86 6.94
CA TYR A 6 -6.12 23.38 6.17
C TYR A 6 -5.26 22.42 6.97
N PHE A 7 -5.09 22.69 8.27
CA PHE A 7 -4.32 21.81 9.14
C PHE A 7 -4.99 20.44 9.30
N LEU A 8 -6.31 20.41 9.46
CA LEU A 8 -7.06 19.17 9.60
C LEU A 8 -7.10 18.36 8.29
N ALA A 9 -7.26 19.02 7.15
CA ALA A 9 -7.14 18.39 5.83
C ALA A 9 -5.77 17.73 5.65
N LEU A 10 -4.70 18.48 5.94
CA LEU A 10 -3.33 18.00 5.83
C LEU A 10 -3.08 16.79 6.73
N PHE A 11 -3.60 16.82 7.95
CA PHE A 11 -3.46 15.72 8.91
C PHE A 11 -4.15 14.43 8.41
N LEU A 12 -5.36 14.53 7.87
CA LEU A 12 -6.09 13.39 7.32
C LEU A 12 -5.41 12.80 6.09
N ILE A 13 -4.96 13.63 5.15
CA ILE A 13 -4.22 13.18 3.95
C ILE A 13 -2.90 12.53 4.37
N PHE A 14 -2.21 13.12 5.35
CA PHE A 14 -0.97 12.55 5.89
C PHE A 14 -1.19 11.14 6.45
N LEU A 15 -2.27 10.91 7.19
CA LEU A 15 -2.62 9.57 7.68
C LEU A 15 -2.85 8.56 6.56
N ARG A 16 -3.57 8.95 5.50
CA ARG A 16 -3.79 8.08 4.33
C ARG A 16 -2.50 7.74 3.60
N VAL A 17 -1.67 8.76 3.32
CA VAL A 17 -0.40 8.60 2.59
C VAL A 17 0.60 7.78 3.42
N THR A 18 0.66 8.00 4.74
CA THR A 18 1.51 7.19 5.63
C THR A 18 1.04 5.74 5.67
N ALA A 19 -0.27 5.48 5.76
CA ALA A 19 -0.84 4.13 5.73
C ALA A 19 -0.54 3.42 4.40
N PHE A 20 -0.68 4.12 3.28
CA PHE A 20 -0.31 3.60 1.96
C PHE A 20 1.17 3.22 1.89
N PHE A 21 2.07 4.16 2.18
CA PHE A 21 3.51 3.89 2.13
C PHE A 21 3.99 2.91 3.19
N ALA A 22 3.26 2.72 4.29
CA ALA A 22 3.58 1.72 5.29
C ALA A 22 3.53 0.29 4.71
N ILE A 23 2.54 0.00 3.87
CA ILE A 23 2.35 -1.33 3.25
C ILE A 23 3.11 -1.45 1.93
N THR A 24 3.13 -0.39 1.10
CA THR A 24 3.75 -0.48 -0.22
C THR A 24 5.28 -0.59 -0.12
N ASN A 25 5.80 -1.81 -0.26
CA ASN A 25 7.23 -2.11 -0.20
C ASN A 25 8.00 -1.79 -1.48
N VAL A 26 7.30 -1.44 -2.57
CA VAL A 26 7.88 -1.11 -3.88
C VAL A 26 8.69 0.19 -3.83
N PHE A 27 8.16 1.21 -3.15
CA PHE A 27 8.83 2.49 -2.98
C PHE A 27 9.87 2.47 -1.86
N PHE A 28 9.62 1.67 -0.83
CA PHE A 28 10.44 1.59 0.38
C PHE A 28 10.81 0.13 0.64
N PRO A 29 11.98 -0.32 0.18
CA PRO A 29 12.47 -1.65 0.48
C PRO A 29 12.58 -1.91 1.98
N ASN A 30 12.47 -3.18 2.36
CA ASN A 30 12.67 -3.63 3.75
C ASN A 30 14.08 -3.25 4.22
N GLY A 31 14.19 -2.23 5.07
CA GLY A 31 15.46 -1.67 5.53
C GLY A 31 15.50 -0.14 5.57
N THR A 32 14.55 0.55 4.93
CA THR A 32 14.47 2.02 5.03
C THR A 32 14.11 2.47 6.45
N PRO A 33 14.80 3.46 7.03
CA PRO A 33 14.46 4.02 8.33
C PRO A 33 13.01 4.52 8.37
N LYS A 34 12.26 4.13 9.41
CA LYS A 34 10.85 4.53 9.59
C LYS A 34 10.68 6.06 9.61
N THR A 35 11.69 6.77 10.12
CA THR A 35 11.76 8.24 10.14
C THR A 35 11.74 8.85 8.75
N PHE A 36 12.50 8.27 7.81
CA PHE A 36 12.53 8.73 6.42
C PHE A 36 11.18 8.53 5.73
N LYS A 37 10.55 7.36 5.92
CA LYS A 37 9.22 7.07 5.37
C LYS A 37 8.17 8.07 5.86
N ALA A 38 8.19 8.41 7.15
CA ALA A 38 7.29 9.40 7.72
C ALA A 38 7.53 10.83 7.19
N MET A 39 8.80 11.26 7.09
CA MET A 39 9.15 12.58 6.54
C MET A 39 8.76 12.71 5.07
N PHE A 40 9.05 11.69 4.26
CA PHE A 40 8.68 11.67 2.85
C PHE A 40 7.16 11.74 2.66
N SER A 41 6.41 10.97 3.45
CA SER A 41 4.94 11.02 3.46
C SER A 41 4.40 12.42 3.79
N LEU A 42 5.04 13.14 4.71
CA LEU A 42 4.64 14.50 5.09
C LEU A 42 4.83 15.49 3.94
N ILE A 43 5.99 15.44 3.28
CA ILE A 43 6.29 16.28 2.11
C ILE A 43 5.31 15.97 0.97
N PHE A 44 5.03 14.68 0.74
CA PHE A 44 4.12 14.24 -0.30
C PHE A 44 2.67 14.66 -0.02
N SER A 45 2.22 14.54 1.24
CA SER A 45 0.90 15.03 1.68
C SER A 45 0.74 16.53 1.43
N PHE A 46 1.78 17.31 1.68
CA PHE A 46 1.76 18.75 1.40
C PHE A 46 1.59 19.06 -0.09
N ALA A 47 2.23 18.29 -0.98
CA ALA A 47 2.07 18.44 -2.43
C ALA A 47 0.64 18.10 -2.91
N LEU A 48 -0.01 17.13 -2.28
CA LEU A 48 -1.37 16.69 -2.62
C LEU A 48 -2.47 17.62 -2.11
N LEU A 49 -2.14 18.55 -1.20
CA LEU A 49 -3.09 19.47 -0.58
C LEU A 49 -3.83 20.36 -1.60
N SER A 50 -3.20 20.66 -2.75
CA SER A 50 -3.77 21.51 -3.80
C SER A 50 -4.93 20.84 -4.56
N GLY A 51 -5.08 19.51 -4.44
CA GLY A 51 -6.11 18.74 -5.16
C GLY A 51 -7.35 18.41 -4.32
N VAL A 52 -7.47 18.96 -3.11
CA VAL A 52 -8.50 18.57 -2.14
C VAL A 52 -9.59 19.63 -2.08
N ASP A 53 -10.85 19.20 -2.29
CA ASP A 53 -12.02 20.05 -2.06
C ASP A 53 -12.29 20.17 -0.55
N TYR A 54 -12.12 21.38 -0.02
CA TYR A 54 -12.29 21.69 1.42
C TYR A 54 -13.75 21.71 1.90
N GLY A 55 -14.72 21.45 1.01
CA GLY A 55 -16.15 21.56 1.29
C GLY A 55 -16.67 20.59 2.36
N SER A 56 -16.12 19.38 2.44
CA SER A 56 -16.59 18.34 3.39
C SER A 56 -16.05 18.52 4.82
N ILE A 57 -15.09 19.43 5.02
CA ILE A 57 -14.43 19.64 6.32
C ILE A 57 -15.26 20.57 7.21
N ASN A 58 -16.23 21.28 6.63
CA ASN A 58 -17.04 22.29 7.30
C ASN A 58 -18.03 21.70 8.33
N GLU A 59 -18.27 20.38 8.32
CA GLU A 59 -19.20 19.71 9.23
C GLU A 59 -18.55 19.07 10.46
N ILE A 60 -17.21 19.10 10.58
CA ILE A 60 -16.50 18.45 11.69
C ILE A 60 -16.53 19.36 12.92
N THR A 61 -17.70 19.41 13.57
CA THR A 61 -17.94 20.18 14.79
C THR A 61 -17.82 19.33 16.06
N SER A 62 -17.78 17.99 15.95
CA SER A 62 -17.67 17.07 17.08
C SER A 62 -16.45 16.15 16.98
N ASN A 63 -15.79 15.94 18.13
CA ASN A 63 -14.59 15.11 18.28
C ASN A 63 -14.82 13.64 17.87
N TYR A 64 -16.08 13.17 17.93
CA TYR A 64 -16.45 11.81 17.54
C TYR A 64 -16.33 11.56 16.03
N TYR A 65 -16.80 12.50 15.20
CA TYR A 65 -16.71 12.39 13.73
C TYR A 65 -15.26 12.44 13.25
N LEU A 66 -14.41 13.19 13.94
CA LEU A 66 -12.98 13.28 13.63
C LEU A 66 -12.29 11.91 13.77
N ILE A 67 -12.60 11.15 14.82
CA ILE A 67 -12.02 9.80 15.03
C ILE A 67 -12.47 8.85 13.93
N ILE A 68 -13.73 8.91 13.53
CA ILE A 68 -14.28 8.09 12.43
C ILE A 68 -13.58 8.43 11.11
N TYR A 69 -13.36 9.71 10.83
CA TYR A 69 -12.69 10.13 9.59
C TYR A 69 -11.23 9.68 9.56
N ILE A 70 -10.52 9.79 10.69
CA ILE A 70 -9.16 9.23 10.83
C ILE A 70 -9.15 7.73 10.52
N PHE A 71 -10.09 6.99 11.08
CA PHE A 71 -10.18 5.55 10.86
C PHE A 71 -10.40 5.22 9.38
N TYR A 72 -11.31 5.93 8.70
CA TYR A 72 -11.55 5.72 7.28
C TYR A 72 -10.34 6.07 6.40
N GLU A 73 -9.63 7.17 6.67
CA GLU A 73 -8.44 7.52 5.88
C GLU A 73 -7.32 6.50 6.04
N ILE A 74 -7.11 5.97 7.25
CA ILE A 74 -6.15 4.90 7.49
C ILE A 74 -6.56 3.65 6.72
N VAL A 75 -7.81 3.19 6.87
CA VAL A 75 -8.29 1.97 6.19
C VAL A 75 -8.21 2.10 4.67
N ASN A 76 -8.63 3.23 4.11
CA ASN A 76 -8.53 3.50 2.67
C ASN A 76 -7.07 3.46 2.19
N GLY A 77 -6.15 4.08 2.94
CA GLY A 77 -4.72 4.03 2.64
C GLY A 77 -4.14 2.61 2.69
N LEU A 78 -4.55 1.82 3.68
CA LEU A 78 -4.11 0.43 3.82
C LEU A 78 -4.64 -0.45 2.67
N ILE A 79 -5.90 -0.30 2.28
CA ILE A 79 -6.50 -1.05 1.16
C ILE A 79 -5.73 -0.81 -0.14
N LEU A 80 -5.47 0.45 -0.47
CA LEU A 80 -4.70 0.81 -1.67
C LEU A 80 -3.29 0.23 -1.62
N GLY A 81 -2.63 0.33 -0.47
CA GLY A 81 -1.29 -0.22 -0.26
C GLY A 81 -1.28 -1.74 -0.45
N LEU A 82 -2.27 -2.43 0.09
CA LEU A 82 -2.42 -3.88 0.00
C LEU A 82 -2.63 -4.32 -1.46
N ILE A 83 -3.53 -3.68 -2.20
CA ILE A 83 -3.76 -3.98 -3.62
C ILE A 83 -2.46 -3.82 -4.43
N SER A 84 -1.69 -2.76 -4.17
CA SER A 84 -0.41 -2.54 -4.85
C SER A 84 0.64 -3.60 -4.54
N ASN A 85 0.66 -4.10 -3.30
CA ASN A 85 1.68 -5.04 -2.83
C ASN A 85 1.38 -6.49 -3.25
N ILE A 86 0.10 -6.87 -3.39
CA ILE A 86 -0.31 -8.22 -3.83
C ILE A 86 0.39 -8.62 -5.13
N ALA A 87 0.48 -7.71 -6.11
CA ALA A 87 1.11 -8.02 -7.40
C ALA A 87 2.55 -8.54 -7.25
N PHE A 88 3.30 -8.00 -6.28
CA PHE A 88 4.68 -8.43 -6.00
C PHE A 88 4.75 -9.67 -5.12
N GLU A 89 3.83 -9.80 -4.17
CA GLU A 89 3.73 -10.99 -3.31
C GLU A 89 3.39 -12.25 -4.12
N VAL A 90 2.55 -12.13 -5.15
CA VAL A 90 2.20 -13.24 -6.05
C VAL A 90 3.42 -13.76 -6.79
N VAL A 91 4.29 -12.87 -7.29
CA VAL A 91 5.53 -13.26 -7.97
C VAL A 91 6.49 -13.93 -7.00
N LEU A 92 6.61 -13.40 -5.79
CA LEU A 92 7.45 -13.99 -4.75
C LEU A 92 6.94 -15.38 -4.34
N MET A 93 5.61 -15.54 -4.24
CA MET A 93 4.96 -16.82 -3.98
C MET A 93 5.24 -17.82 -5.10
N ALA A 94 5.06 -17.45 -6.36
CA ALA A 94 5.36 -18.31 -7.50
C ALA A 94 6.82 -18.79 -7.48
N GLY A 95 7.76 -17.88 -7.22
CA GLY A 95 9.18 -18.24 -7.09
C GLY A 95 9.49 -19.15 -5.90
N SER A 96 8.75 -19.00 -4.79
CA SER A 96 8.88 -19.91 -3.63
C SER A 96 8.37 -21.32 -3.93
N LEU A 97 7.32 -21.46 -4.76
CA LEU A 97 6.81 -22.76 -5.20
C LEU A 97 7.79 -23.43 -6.15
N LEU A 98 8.39 -22.68 -7.08
CA LEU A 98 9.46 -23.19 -7.95
C LEU A 98 10.66 -23.71 -7.16
N ASP A 99 11.06 -23.03 -6.07
CA ASP A 99 12.15 -23.49 -5.21
C ASP A 99 11.86 -24.85 -4.54
N VAL A 100 10.59 -25.11 -4.21
CA VAL A 100 10.15 -26.42 -3.70
C VAL A 100 10.28 -27.50 -4.78
N HIS A 101 9.89 -27.20 -6.02
CA HIS A 101 9.97 -28.15 -7.13
C HIS A 101 11.40 -28.46 -7.58
N ILE A 102 12.28 -27.46 -7.61
CA ILE A 102 13.69 -27.63 -8.00
C ILE A 102 14.51 -28.27 -6.85
N GLY A 103 13.98 -28.29 -5.62
CA GLY A 103 14.64 -28.86 -4.44
C GLY A 103 15.59 -27.90 -3.72
N LEU A 104 15.63 -26.63 -4.13
CA LEU A 104 16.40 -25.56 -3.46
C LEU A 104 15.88 -25.30 -2.03
N SER A 105 14.60 -25.57 -1.78
CA SER A 105 13.99 -25.50 -0.45
C SER A 105 14.60 -26.46 0.58
N MET A 106 15.34 -27.49 0.15
CA MET A 106 16.01 -28.44 1.05
C MET A 106 17.21 -27.81 1.76
N VAL A 107 17.77 -26.71 1.26
CA VAL A 107 18.86 -25.99 1.95
C VAL A 107 18.35 -25.38 3.27
N ASN A 108 17.09 -24.97 3.31
CA ASN A 108 16.47 -24.38 4.50
C ASN A 108 16.15 -25.42 5.59
N THR A 109 16.03 -26.72 5.23
CA THR A 109 15.80 -27.80 6.20
C THR A 109 17.10 -28.32 6.83
N VAL A 110 18.25 -28.06 6.20
CA VAL A 110 19.57 -28.53 6.67
C VAL A 110 20.18 -27.60 7.74
N ASP A 111 19.86 -26.31 7.74
CA ASP A 111 20.23 -25.40 8.84
C ASP A 111 19.09 -24.42 9.23
N PRO A 112 18.18 -24.81 10.14
CA PRO A 112 17.11 -23.94 10.62
C PRO A 112 17.60 -22.78 11.50
N ASN A 113 18.87 -22.74 11.94
CA ASN A 113 19.40 -21.62 12.73
C ASN A 113 19.72 -20.39 11.88
N SER A 114 19.91 -20.56 10.57
CA SER A 114 20.27 -19.47 9.64
C SER A 114 19.17 -18.42 9.48
N LYS A 115 17.89 -18.72 9.84
CA LYS A 115 16.72 -17.85 9.62
C LYS A 115 16.57 -17.33 8.18
N ALA A 116 17.37 -17.84 7.24
CA ALA A 116 17.33 -17.48 5.83
C ALA A 116 16.21 -18.26 5.14
N ASN A 117 14.95 -17.97 5.53
CA ASN A 117 13.76 -18.41 4.80
C ASN A 117 13.55 -17.59 3.51
N THR A 118 14.62 -17.06 2.93
CA THR A 118 14.56 -16.29 1.69
C THR A 118 14.85 -17.22 0.54
N THR A 119 13.81 -17.48 -0.25
CA THR A 119 13.87 -18.23 -1.50
C THR A 119 14.76 -17.48 -2.50
N ILE A 120 15.79 -18.15 -3.00
CA ILE A 120 16.78 -17.54 -3.90
C ILE A 120 16.08 -17.17 -5.22
N THR A 121 15.28 -18.11 -5.76
CA THR A 121 14.52 -17.88 -6.99
C THR A 121 13.37 -16.91 -6.76
N GLY A 122 12.73 -16.95 -5.59
CA GLY A 122 11.70 -15.97 -5.21
C GLY A 122 12.22 -14.53 -5.21
N ASN A 123 13.40 -14.30 -4.63
CA ASN A 123 14.01 -12.96 -4.62
C ASN A 123 14.46 -12.53 -6.03
N LEU A 124 15.00 -13.46 -6.83
CA LEU A 124 15.37 -13.18 -8.22
C LEU A 124 14.15 -12.75 -9.04
N LEU A 125 13.05 -13.50 -8.97
CA LEU A 125 11.81 -13.16 -9.68
C LEU A 125 11.20 -11.85 -9.17
N HIS A 126 11.30 -11.57 -7.87
CA HIS A 126 10.88 -10.29 -7.30
C HIS A 126 11.68 -9.12 -7.89
N TYR A 127 13.01 -9.23 -8.03
CA TYR A 127 13.82 -8.19 -8.66
C TYR A 127 13.52 -8.02 -10.16
N VAL A 128 13.26 -9.12 -10.88
CA VAL A 128 12.83 -9.04 -12.29
C VAL A 128 11.49 -8.32 -12.40
N ALA A 129 10.52 -8.64 -11.54
CA ALA A 129 9.23 -7.94 -11.50
C ALA A 129 9.40 -6.46 -11.16
N LEU A 130 10.32 -6.11 -10.26
CA LEU A 130 10.64 -4.74 -9.91
C LEU A 130 11.23 -3.98 -11.12
N ILE A 131 12.13 -4.60 -11.89
CA ILE A 131 12.66 -3.99 -13.12
C ILE A 131 11.54 -3.74 -14.13
N ILE A 132 10.67 -4.72 -14.35
CA ILE A 132 9.51 -4.58 -15.27
C ILE A 132 8.59 -3.45 -14.80
N PHE A 133 8.33 -3.36 -13.49
CA PHE A 133 7.52 -2.31 -12.90
C PHE A 133 8.07 -0.90 -13.18
N PHE A 134 9.39 -0.71 -13.10
CA PHE A 134 10.00 0.58 -13.43
C PHE A 134 9.98 0.88 -14.94
N ILE A 135 10.12 -0.13 -15.80
CA ILE A 135 10.04 0.03 -17.26
C ILE A 135 8.66 0.54 -17.70
N VAL A 136 7.60 0.09 -17.03
CA VAL A 136 6.21 0.47 -17.36
C VAL A 136 5.79 1.77 -16.62
N ASP A 137 6.71 2.45 -15.94
CA ASP A 137 6.40 3.62 -15.10
C ASP A 137 5.34 3.34 -14.02
N GLY A 138 5.34 2.12 -13.47
CA GLY A 138 4.34 1.68 -12.48
C GLY A 138 4.31 2.56 -11.23
N HIS A 139 5.44 3.19 -10.89
CA HIS A 139 5.52 4.14 -9.77
C HIS A 139 4.66 5.40 -10.01
N HIS A 140 4.64 5.95 -11.22
CA HIS A 140 3.74 7.04 -11.57
C HIS A 140 2.27 6.60 -11.52
N MET A 141 1.99 5.38 -11.95
CA MET A 141 0.65 4.82 -11.92
C MET A 141 0.13 4.68 -10.48
N LEU A 142 0.96 4.20 -9.53
CA LEU A 142 0.59 4.13 -8.12
C LEU A 142 0.32 5.51 -7.51
N ILE A 143 1.15 6.50 -7.83
CA ILE A 143 0.96 7.88 -7.37
C ILE A 143 -0.35 8.45 -7.93
N LYS A 144 -0.63 8.22 -9.21
CA LYS A 144 -1.87 8.65 -9.85
C LYS A 144 -3.08 8.01 -9.20
N SER A 145 -3.03 6.70 -8.92
CA SER A 145 -4.11 5.99 -8.21
C SER A 145 -4.35 6.56 -6.81
N LEU A 146 -3.30 6.95 -6.09
CA LEU A 146 -3.42 7.62 -4.79
C LEU A 146 -4.13 8.97 -4.94
N MET A 147 -3.76 9.78 -5.94
CA MET A 147 -4.40 11.06 -6.22
C MET A 147 -5.89 10.90 -6.59
N GLU A 148 -6.20 9.98 -7.52
CA GLU A 148 -7.57 9.66 -7.91
C GLU A 148 -8.39 9.20 -6.70
N SER A 149 -7.78 8.46 -5.78
CA SER A 149 -8.45 8.01 -4.57
C SER A 149 -8.91 9.16 -3.66
N ILE A 150 -8.17 10.26 -3.60
CA ILE A 150 -8.54 11.45 -2.81
C ILE A 150 -9.73 12.19 -3.45
N ILE A 151 -9.86 12.13 -4.79
CA ILE A 151 -10.96 12.76 -5.54
C ILE A 151 -12.24 11.92 -5.44
N ILE A 152 -12.13 10.60 -5.62
CA ILE A 152 -13.27 9.67 -5.64
C ILE A 152 -13.86 9.49 -4.24
N LEU A 153 -13.00 9.47 -3.22
CA LEU A 153 -13.40 9.32 -1.82
C LEU A 153 -13.12 10.61 -1.06
N PRO A 154 -14.08 11.56 -1.06
CA PRO A 154 -13.95 12.78 -0.28
C PRO A 154 -13.80 12.44 1.21
N MET A 155 -13.04 13.29 1.90
CA MET A 155 -12.64 13.12 3.30
C MET A 155 -13.84 12.75 4.18
N GLY A 156 -13.75 11.62 4.89
CA GLY A 156 -14.76 11.17 5.85
C GLY A 156 -15.75 10.12 5.36
N ASN A 157 -15.75 9.80 4.06
CA ASN A 157 -16.47 8.63 3.53
C ASN A 157 -15.53 7.42 3.42
N GLY A 158 -15.85 6.36 4.15
CA GLY A 158 -15.11 5.11 4.12
C GLY A 158 -15.53 4.16 3.01
N LEU A 159 -14.58 3.43 2.45
CA LEU A 159 -14.83 2.28 1.56
C LEU A 159 -15.41 1.04 2.29
N LEU A 160 -15.99 1.17 3.49
CA LEU A 160 -16.56 0.04 4.22
C LEU A 160 -18.00 -0.26 3.75
N HIS A 161 -18.17 -0.46 2.45
CA HIS A 161 -19.37 -1.08 1.90
C HIS A 161 -19.12 -2.59 1.74
N ALA A 162 -20.15 -3.42 1.90
CA ALA A 162 -19.98 -4.87 1.80
C ALA A 162 -19.46 -5.30 0.41
N GLU A 163 -19.87 -4.58 -0.64
CA GLU A 163 -19.48 -4.85 -2.04
C GLU A 163 -17.99 -4.57 -2.32
N THR A 164 -17.42 -3.51 -1.73
CA THR A 164 -16.00 -3.19 -1.89
C THR A 164 -15.12 -4.19 -1.14
N MET A 165 -15.60 -4.75 -0.02
CA MET A 165 -14.87 -5.81 0.70
C MET A 165 -14.91 -7.14 -0.05
N SER A 166 -16.06 -7.52 -0.63
CA SER A 166 -16.16 -8.77 -1.40
C SER A 166 -15.30 -8.72 -2.67
N THR A 167 -15.30 -7.58 -3.37
CA THR A 167 -14.44 -7.38 -4.55
C THR A 167 -12.95 -7.43 -4.19
N LEU A 168 -12.55 -6.87 -3.05
CA LEU A 168 -11.16 -6.94 -2.57
C LEU A 168 -10.72 -8.39 -2.29
N ILE A 169 -11.59 -9.19 -1.67
CA ILE A 169 -11.33 -10.63 -1.43
C ILE A 169 -11.23 -11.39 -2.75
N GLU A 170 -12.09 -11.08 -3.73
CA GLU A 170 -12.05 -11.69 -5.05
C GLU A 170 -10.76 -11.35 -5.80
N ILE A 171 -10.30 -10.10 -5.71
CA ILE A 171 -9.00 -9.67 -6.25
C ILE A 171 -7.87 -10.50 -5.62
N ILE A 172 -7.81 -10.60 -4.29
CA ILE A 172 -6.80 -11.42 -3.59
C ILE A 172 -6.83 -12.87 -4.09
N ALA A 173 -8.02 -13.48 -4.17
CA ALA A 173 -8.18 -14.86 -4.60
C ALA A 173 -7.71 -15.07 -6.05
N ASN A 174 -8.07 -14.18 -6.97
CA ASN A 174 -7.66 -14.25 -8.37
C ASN A 174 -6.14 -14.12 -8.53
N TYR A 175 -5.52 -13.20 -7.81
CA TYR A 175 -4.07 -13.02 -7.81
C TYR A 175 -3.33 -14.23 -7.23
N PHE A 176 -3.86 -14.84 -6.16
CA PHE A 176 -3.33 -16.10 -5.63
C PHE A 176 -3.40 -17.23 -6.65
N VAL A 177 -4.52 -17.37 -7.37
CA VAL A 177 -4.68 -18.35 -8.46
C VAL A 177 -3.69 -18.08 -9.60
N ILE A 178 -3.43 -16.82 -9.94
CA ILE A 178 -2.41 -16.47 -10.95
C ILE A 178 -1.03 -16.92 -10.47
N GLY A 179 -0.68 -16.69 -9.20
CA GLY A 179 0.60 -17.13 -8.64
C GLY A 179 0.79 -18.65 -8.66
N LEU A 180 -0.29 -19.42 -8.48
CA LEU A 180 -0.26 -20.89 -8.60
C LEU A 180 -0.17 -21.38 -10.05
N LYS A 181 -0.58 -20.58 -11.03
CA LYS A 181 -0.55 -20.94 -12.45
C LYS A 181 0.81 -20.71 -13.11
N ILE A 182 1.63 -19.82 -12.55
CA ILE A 182 3.00 -19.53 -12.98
C ILE A 182 3.90 -20.70 -12.59
#